data_AF-L7UQS7-F1
#
_entry.id   AF-L7UQS7-F1
#
_cell.length_a   1.000
_cell.length_b   1.000
_cell.length_c   1.000
_cell.angle_alpha   90.00
_cell.angle_beta   90.00
_cell.angle_gamma   90.00
#
_symmetry.space_group_name_H-M   'P 1'
#
loop_
_entity.id
_entity.type
_entity.pdbx_description
1 polymer ?
#
loop_
_entity_poly.entity_id
_entity_poly.type
_entity_poly.pdbx_seq_one_letter_code
_entity_poly.pdbx_strand_id
1 'polypeptide(L)'
;VNVKETGHILLVDYSDIDNLSITDIGAARFLHDGGWDRSKRYFLTAANQSDKIAVVDSRKRNLAALVDVDKIPHPGRGANLDDPKFGPVWVTSALGNDKVTFLGTDPEGHPQHAWKVVRVLHGQGGGSLFVKTHPN
;
A
#
# COMPACT_ATOMS: atom_id res chain seq x y z
N VAL A 1 -8.76 -10.28 0.20
CA VAL A 1 -8.30 -11.10 -0.95
C VAL A 1 -8.08 -10.17 -2.13
N ASN A 2 -6.92 -10.23 -2.78
CA ASN A 2 -6.67 -9.43 -3.99
C ASN A 2 -7.01 -10.28 -5.22
N VAL A 3 -7.94 -9.82 -6.05
CA VAL A 3 -8.29 -10.42 -7.35
C VAL A 3 -7.50 -9.66 -8.43
N LYS A 4 -6.35 -10.23 -8.77
CA LYS A 4 -5.27 -9.55 -9.50
C LYS A 4 -5.68 -9.02 -10.87
N GLU A 5 -6.23 -9.87 -11.73
CA GLU A 5 -6.45 -9.57 -13.14
C GLU A 5 -7.55 -8.52 -13.35
N THR A 6 -8.59 -8.58 -12.52
CA THR A 6 -9.73 -7.64 -12.53
C THR A 6 -9.43 -6.38 -11.72
N GLY A 7 -8.51 -6.44 -10.76
CA GLY A 7 -8.14 -5.29 -9.93
C GLY A 7 -9.11 -5.03 -8.78
N HIS A 8 -9.67 -6.08 -8.20
CA HIS A 8 -10.63 -6.01 -7.09
C HIS A 8 -9.99 -6.44 -5.78
N ILE A 9 -10.38 -5.80 -4.68
CA ILE A 9 -10.00 -6.17 -3.32
C ILE A 9 -11.27 -6.61 -2.58
N LEU A 10 -11.32 -7.88 -2.22
CA LEU A 10 -12.44 -8.45 -1.48
C LEU A 10 -12.16 -8.45 0.02
N LEU A 11 -12.99 -7.75 0.78
CA LEU A 11 -13.04 -7.87 2.25
C LEU A 11 -14.07 -8.93 2.60
N VAL A 12 -13.58 -10.14 2.88
CA VAL A 12 -14.39 -11.31 3.21
C VAL A 12 -14.63 -11.35 4.71
N ASP A 13 -15.88 -11.26 5.12
CA ASP A 13 -16.31 -11.51 6.49
C ASP A 13 -16.43 -13.01 6.72
N TYR A 14 -15.70 -13.51 7.70
CA TYR A 14 -15.64 -14.93 8.05
C TYR A 14 -16.30 -15.23 9.41
N SER A 15 -17.10 -14.30 9.94
CA SER A 15 -17.88 -14.53 11.17
C SER A 15 -18.97 -15.58 11.00
N ASP A 16 -19.50 -15.73 9.79
CA ASP A 16 -20.41 -16.79 9.36
C ASP A 16 -19.92 -17.34 8.01
N ILE A 17 -19.32 -18.53 8.04
CA ILE A 17 -18.75 -19.17 6.86
C ILE A 17 -19.79 -19.84 5.97
N ASP A 18 -21.00 -20.08 6.49
CA ASP A 18 -22.12 -20.65 5.74
C ASP A 18 -22.86 -19.54 4.97
N ASN A 19 -22.88 -18.31 5.50
CA ASN A 19 -23.50 -17.13 4.90
C ASN A 19 -22.49 -15.97 4.69
N LEU A 20 -21.48 -16.22 3.84
CA LEU A 20 -20.39 -15.26 3.59
C LEU A 20 -20.89 -13.87 3.17
N SER A 21 -20.42 -12.85 3.87
CA SER A 21 -20.56 -11.44 3.46
C SER A 21 -19.26 -10.94 2.85
N ILE A 22 -19.33 -10.36 1.64
CA ILE A 22 -18.17 -9.87 0.92
C ILE A 22 -18.40 -8.41 0.54
N THR A 23 -17.45 -7.54 0.88
CA THR A 23 -17.34 -6.21 0.28
C THR A 23 -16.37 -6.29 -0.89
N ASP A 24 -16.86 -6.00 -2.09
CA ASP A 24 -16.05 -5.92 -3.31
C ASP A 24 -15.65 -4.48 -3.58
N ILE A 25 -14.34 -4.20 -3.57
CA ILE A 25 -13.76 -2.87 -3.76
C ILE A 25 -12.97 -2.87 -5.06
N GLY A 26 -13.44 -2.11 -6.05
CA GLY A 26 -12.65 -1.82 -7.25
C GLY A 26 -11.41 -0.98 -6.89
N ALA A 27 -10.24 -1.38 -7.39
CA ALA A 27 -8.98 -0.69 -7.17
C ALA A 27 -8.26 -0.43 -8.51
N ALA A 28 -7.23 -1.21 -8.83
CA ALA A 28 -6.51 -1.14 -10.10
C ALA A 28 -6.05 -2.54 -10.50
N ARG A 29 -5.97 -2.80 -11.81
CA ARG A 29 -5.57 -4.12 -12.32
C ARG A 29 -4.14 -4.46 -11.92
N PHE A 30 -3.85 -5.75 -11.88
CA PHE A 30 -2.54 -6.32 -11.53
C PHE A 30 -2.14 -6.07 -10.07
N LEU A 31 -3.12 -6.16 -9.16
CA LEU A 31 -2.87 -6.21 -7.72
C LEU A 31 -1.92 -7.38 -7.40
N HIS A 32 -0.94 -7.10 -6.56
CA HIS A 32 0.09 -8.06 -6.20
C HIS A 32 0.19 -8.14 -4.68
N ASP A 33 1.32 -7.68 -4.15
CA ASP A 33 1.69 -7.67 -2.76
C ASP A 33 1.33 -6.35 -2.07
N GLY A 34 1.42 -6.33 -0.74
CA GLY A 34 0.96 -5.23 0.09
C GLY A 34 1.04 -5.55 1.56
N GLY A 35 0.83 -4.53 2.38
CA GLY A 35 0.83 -4.66 3.82
C GLY A 35 0.06 -3.56 4.52
N TRP A 36 -0.06 -3.72 5.82
CA TRP A 36 -0.73 -2.78 6.68
C TRP A 36 0.15 -1.57 6.96
N ASP A 37 -0.48 -0.40 7.06
CA ASP A 37 0.10 0.74 7.74
C ASP A 37 0.38 0.41 9.22
N ARG A 38 1.14 1.27 9.92
CA ARG A 38 1.50 1.02 11.32
C ARG A 38 0.30 0.89 12.27
N SER A 39 -0.82 1.54 11.97
CA SER A 39 -2.05 1.48 12.79
C SER A 39 -2.87 0.22 12.55
N LYS A 40 -2.52 -0.57 11.51
CA LYS A 40 -3.26 -1.76 11.06
C LYS A 40 -4.70 -1.46 10.63
N ARG A 41 -4.94 -0.25 10.14
CA ARG A 41 -6.26 0.17 9.62
C ARG A 41 -6.27 0.24 8.10
N TYR A 42 -5.20 0.73 7.50
CA TYR A 42 -5.11 0.93 6.06
C TYR A 42 -4.27 -0.18 5.44
N PHE A 43 -4.85 -0.87 4.46
CA PHE A 43 -4.12 -1.85 3.66
C PHE A 43 -3.60 -1.18 2.39
N LEU A 44 -2.28 -1.15 2.22
CA LEU A 44 -1.60 -0.61 1.05
C LEU A 44 -1.11 -1.77 0.18
N THR A 45 -1.49 -1.78 -1.09
CA THR A 45 -1.11 -2.86 -2.02
C THR A 45 -0.71 -2.33 -3.39
N ALA A 46 0.31 -2.93 -3.97
CA ALA A 46 0.83 -2.58 -5.28
C ALA A 46 -0.05 -3.16 -6.40
N ALA A 47 -0.51 -2.28 -7.29
CA ALA A 47 -1.02 -2.63 -8.61
C ALA A 47 0.15 -2.47 -9.61
N ASN A 48 1.04 -3.46 -9.63
CA ASN A 48 2.41 -3.26 -10.08
C ASN A 48 2.55 -2.90 -11.57
N GLN A 49 1.84 -3.58 -12.47
CA GLN A 49 1.80 -3.28 -13.91
C GLN A 49 0.91 -2.07 -14.24
N SER A 50 0.31 -1.45 -13.22
CA SER A 50 -0.43 -0.19 -13.35
C SER A 50 0.28 0.99 -12.67
N ASP A 51 1.49 0.77 -12.15
CA ASP A 51 2.32 1.81 -11.50
C ASP A 51 1.59 2.57 -10.37
N LYS A 52 0.78 1.83 -9.59
CA LYS A 52 -0.08 2.40 -8.53
C LYS A 52 0.04 1.65 -7.21
N ILE A 53 -0.20 2.37 -6.11
CA ILE A 53 -0.50 1.81 -4.79
C ILE A 53 -1.97 2.09 -4.47
N ALA A 54 -2.76 1.03 -4.27
CA ALA A 54 -4.12 1.12 -3.77
C ALA A 54 -4.11 1.13 -2.24
N VAL A 55 -4.90 2.02 -1.65
CA VAL A 55 -5.07 2.16 -0.21
C VAL A 55 -6.52 1.86 0.15
N VAL A 56 -6.74 0.87 1.00
CA VAL A 56 -8.07 0.47 1.49
C VAL A 56 -8.20 0.80 2.97
N ASP A 57 -9.25 1.52 3.37
CA ASP A 57 -9.63 1.69 4.79
C ASP A 57 -10.42 0.44 5.20
N SER A 58 -9.80 -0.45 5.98
CA SER A 58 -10.44 -1.71 6.40
C SER A 58 -11.61 -1.49 7.36
N ARG A 59 -11.60 -0.37 8.09
CA ARG A 59 -12.66 -0.01 9.03
C ARG A 59 -13.89 0.53 8.30
N LYS A 60 -13.68 1.41 7.31
CA LYS A 60 -14.77 1.95 6.47
C LYS A 60 -15.15 1.04 5.31
N ARG A 61 -14.36 -0.01 5.05
CA ARG A 61 -14.55 -0.99 3.98
C ARG A 61 -14.62 -0.34 2.59
N ASN A 62 -13.76 0.64 2.33
CA ASN A 62 -13.72 1.37 1.06
C ASN A 62 -12.30 1.69 0.56
N LEU A 63 -12.19 2.05 -0.71
CA LEU A 63 -10.95 2.57 -1.30
C LEU A 63 -10.72 4.01 -0.79
N ALA A 64 -9.63 4.22 -0.06
CA ALA A 64 -9.24 5.52 0.47
C ALA A 64 -8.46 6.35 -0.58
N ALA A 65 -7.60 5.70 -1.36
CA ALA A 65 -6.80 6.35 -2.39
C ALA A 65 -6.26 5.36 -3.44
N LEU A 66 -5.94 5.88 -4.62
CA LEU A 66 -5.06 5.28 -5.61
C LEU A 66 -3.91 6.25 -5.87
N VAL A 67 -2.69 5.85 -5.50
CA VAL A 67 -1.51 6.72 -5.53
C VAL A 67 -0.60 6.28 -6.66
N ASP A 68 -0.26 7.20 -7.56
CA ASP A 68 0.72 6.95 -8.62
C ASP A 68 2.14 6.84 -8.03
N VAL A 69 2.89 5.85 -8.50
CA VAL A 69 4.29 5.61 -8.13
C VAL A 69 5.11 5.25 -9.37
N ASP A 70 6.43 5.33 -9.26
CA ASP A 70 7.29 5.08 -10.39
C ASP A 70 7.52 3.58 -10.64
N LYS A 71 7.05 3.11 -11.80
CA LYS A 71 7.40 1.86 -12.52
C LYS A 71 7.61 0.61 -11.65
N ILE A 72 6.59 -0.25 -11.61
CA ILE A 72 6.59 -1.60 -11.00
C ILE A 72 7.00 -1.56 -9.51
N PRO A 73 6.16 -0.98 -8.64
CA PRO A 73 6.36 -1.08 -7.20
C PRO A 73 6.33 -2.55 -6.75
N HIS A 74 7.26 -2.92 -5.86
CA HIS A 74 7.37 -4.26 -5.29
C HIS A 74 7.72 -4.18 -3.79
N PRO A 75 6.72 -4.01 -2.91
CA PRO A 75 6.91 -3.76 -1.49
C PRO A 75 7.21 -5.01 -0.64
N GLY A 76 6.82 -6.19 -1.07
CA GLY A 76 6.47 -7.27 -0.15
C GLY A 76 5.32 -6.83 0.76
N ARG A 77 5.56 -6.74 2.08
CA ARG A 77 4.60 -6.11 3.01
C ARG A 77 4.85 -4.60 3.21
N GLY A 78 5.89 -4.08 2.58
CA GLY A 78 6.44 -2.76 2.84
C GLY A 78 7.08 -2.63 4.21
N ALA A 79 7.50 -1.40 4.50
CA ALA A 79 8.14 -0.99 5.74
C ALA A 79 7.44 0.25 6.30
N ASN A 80 7.07 0.22 7.59
CA ASN A 80 6.47 1.35 8.28
C ASN A 80 7.53 2.08 9.11
N LEU A 81 7.59 3.41 9.01
CA LEU A 81 8.52 4.22 9.79
C LEU A 81 7.92 5.59 10.13
N ASP A 82 8.50 6.23 11.14
CA ASP A 82 8.23 7.63 11.45
C ASP A 82 9.25 8.51 10.73
N ASP A 83 8.80 9.20 9.68
CA ASP A 83 9.64 10.16 8.98
C ASP A 83 9.73 11.44 9.83
N PRO A 84 10.95 11.94 10.13
CA PRO A 84 11.12 13.12 10.98
C PRO A 84 10.43 14.38 10.48
N LYS A 85 10.13 14.46 9.18
CA LYS A 85 9.48 15.62 8.55
C LYS A 85 8.01 15.38 8.24
N PHE A 86 7.66 14.16 7.85
CA PHE A 86 6.34 13.85 7.28
C PHE A 86 5.44 13.02 8.18
N GLY A 87 5.93 12.59 9.35
CA GLY A 87 5.18 11.73 10.26
C GLY A 87 5.14 10.27 9.79
N PRO A 88 4.09 9.51 10.16
CA PRO A 88 3.98 8.10 9.78
C PRO A 88 3.94 7.90 8.26
N VAL A 89 4.81 7.02 7.77
CA VAL A 89 4.88 6.65 6.35
C VAL A 89 5.00 5.13 6.18
N TRP A 90 4.56 4.67 5.02
CA TRP A 90 4.76 3.31 4.52
C TRP A 90 5.62 3.36 3.25
N VAL A 91 6.57 2.44 3.16
CA VAL A 91 7.62 2.46 2.14
C VAL A 91 7.55 1.25 1.24
N THR A 92 7.75 1.47 -0.06
CA THR A 92 7.94 0.45 -1.08
C THR A 92 9.24 0.66 -1.85
N SER A 93 9.91 -0.42 -2.20
CA SER A 93 10.91 -0.46 -3.28
C SER A 93 10.25 -0.67 -4.64
N ALA A 94 11.04 -0.61 -5.71
CA ALA A 94 10.59 -0.91 -7.07
C ALA A 94 11.46 -1.99 -7.73
N LEU A 95 10.82 -2.81 -8.57
CA LEU A 95 11.52 -3.76 -9.42
C LEU A 95 12.05 -3.06 -10.69
N GLY A 96 11.29 -2.09 -11.21
CA GLY A 96 11.55 -1.45 -12.51
C GLY A 96 12.56 -0.31 -12.48
N ASN A 97 13.02 0.14 -11.30
CA ASN A 97 13.96 1.24 -11.11
C ASN A 97 14.60 1.18 -9.71
N ASP A 98 15.48 2.12 -9.40
CA ASP A 98 16.22 2.24 -8.14
C ASP A 98 15.49 2.99 -7.02
N LYS A 99 14.24 3.40 -7.23
CA LYS A 99 13.52 4.26 -6.29
C LYS A 99 13.02 3.48 -5.08
N VAL A 100 13.09 4.15 -3.93
CA VAL A 100 12.48 3.77 -2.66
C VAL A 100 11.50 4.87 -2.28
N THR A 101 10.20 4.56 -2.37
CA THR A 101 9.11 5.54 -2.35
C THR A 101 8.38 5.49 -1.01
N PHE A 102 8.21 6.66 -0.39
CA PHE A 102 7.61 6.84 0.92
C PHE A 102 6.23 7.48 0.75
N LEU A 103 5.20 6.82 1.27
CA LEU A 103 3.82 7.29 1.23
C LEU A 103 3.37 7.67 2.64
N GLY A 104 2.78 8.87 2.80
CA GLY A 104 2.18 9.28 4.08
C GLY A 104 0.93 8.44 4.42
N THR A 105 0.80 7.99 5.67
CA THR A 105 -0.26 7.06 6.09
C THR A 105 -1.12 7.55 7.25
N ASP A 106 -0.96 8.80 7.68
CA ASP A 106 -1.69 9.38 8.81
C ASP A 106 -2.65 10.51 8.38
N PRO A 107 -3.88 10.19 7.97
CA PRO A 107 -4.88 11.18 7.59
C PRO A 107 -5.44 12.01 8.75
N GLU A 108 -5.19 11.63 10.01
CA GLU A 108 -5.71 12.35 11.18
C GLU A 108 -4.68 13.34 11.72
N GLY A 109 -3.44 12.92 11.94
CA GLY A 109 -2.36 13.78 12.44
C GLY A 109 -1.57 14.53 11.36
N HIS A 110 -1.51 13.99 10.13
CA HIS A 110 -0.74 14.55 9.01
C HIS A 110 -1.57 14.61 7.70
N PRO A 111 -2.79 15.19 7.71
CA PRO A 111 -3.73 15.14 6.58
C PRO A 111 -3.16 15.71 5.28
N GLN A 112 -2.25 16.69 5.34
CA GLN A 112 -1.60 17.28 4.18
C GLN A 112 -0.69 16.29 3.41
N HIS A 113 -0.24 15.23 4.09
CA HIS A 113 0.70 14.22 3.58
C HIS A 113 0.05 12.86 3.31
N ALA A 114 -1.10 12.60 3.91
CA ALA A 114 -1.80 11.33 3.77
C ALA A 114 -2.07 10.99 2.31
N TRP A 115 -1.73 9.75 1.94
CA TRP A 115 -1.93 9.18 0.61
C TRP A 115 -1.19 9.91 -0.52
N LYS A 116 -0.07 10.56 -0.19
CA LYS A 116 0.83 11.18 -1.16
C LYS A 116 2.21 10.58 -1.04
N VAL A 117 2.93 10.54 -2.18
CA VAL A 117 4.37 10.33 -2.18
C VAL A 117 5.02 11.57 -1.55
N VAL A 118 5.65 11.39 -0.40
CA VAL A 118 6.26 12.50 0.37
C VAL A 118 7.78 12.53 0.25
N ARG A 119 8.40 11.40 -0.10
CA ARG A 119 9.84 11.27 -0.28
C ARG A 119 10.14 10.14 -1.27
N VAL A 120 11.14 10.36 -2.09
CA VAL A 120 11.76 9.33 -2.93
C VAL A 120 13.25 9.32 -2.62
N LEU A 121 13.77 8.15 -2.28
CA LEU A 121 15.21 7.89 -2.15
C LEU A 121 15.66 6.95 -3.26
N HIS A 122 16.97 6.82 -3.43
CA HIS A 122 17.57 5.92 -4.40
C HIS A 122 18.31 4.79 -3.67
N GLY A 123 17.96 3.56 -4.02
CA GLY A 123 18.61 2.33 -3.58
C GLY A 123 19.82 1.98 -4.46
N GLN A 124 20.20 0.71 -4.47
CA GLN A 124 21.39 0.23 -5.19
C GLN A 124 21.19 0.12 -6.72
N GLY A 125 19.95 0.12 -7.19
CA GLY A 125 19.60 -0.13 -8.59
C GLY A 125 18.20 -0.73 -8.72
N GLY A 126 17.81 -1.06 -9.96
CA GLY A 126 16.59 -1.82 -10.24
C GLY A 126 16.65 -3.27 -9.74
N GLY A 127 15.51 -3.95 -9.72
CA GLY A 127 15.40 -5.35 -9.31
C GLY A 127 15.16 -5.56 -7.81
N SER A 128 14.83 -4.51 -7.06
CA SER A 128 14.56 -4.65 -5.63
C SER A 128 13.21 -5.33 -5.38
N LEU A 129 13.21 -6.34 -4.50
CA LEU A 129 12.04 -7.16 -4.18
C LEU A 129 11.42 -6.82 -2.82
N PHE A 130 12.22 -6.35 -1.87
CA PHE A 130 11.79 -6.18 -0.49
C PHE A 130 12.42 -4.95 0.14
N VAL A 131 11.62 -4.29 0.98
CA VAL A 131 12.08 -3.26 1.92
C VAL A 131 11.69 -3.68 3.34
N LYS A 132 12.56 -3.40 4.31
CA LYS A 132 12.32 -3.74 5.71
C LYS A 132 12.83 -2.70 6.70
N THR A 133 12.16 -2.69 7.84
CA THR A 133 12.50 -1.94 9.05
C THR A 133 11.83 -2.61 10.25
N HIS A 134 12.14 -2.16 11.47
CA HIS A 134 11.52 -2.60 12.72
C HIS A 134 11.37 -1.39 13.67
N PRO A 135 10.30 -1.31 14.49
CA PRO A 135 10.22 -0.32 15.56
C PRO A 135 11.40 -0.47 16.52
N ASN A 136 11.99 0.62 17.01
CA ASN A 136 13.00 0.54 18.07
C ASN A 136 12.37 0.00 19.36
#